data_AF-A0A7C7R4Y5-F1
#
_entry.id   AF-A0A7C7R4Y5-F1
#
_cell.length_a   1.000
_cell.length_b   1.000
_cell.length_c   1.000
_cell.angle_alpha   90.00
_cell.angle_beta   90.00
_cell.angle_gamma   90.00
#
_symmetry.space_group_name_H-M   'P 1'
#
loop_
_entity.id
_entity.type
_entity.pdbx_description
1 polymer ?
#
loop_
_entity_poly.entity_id
_entity_poly.type
_entity_poly.pdbx_seq_one_letter_code
_entity_poly.pdbx_strand_id
1 'polypeptide(L)'
;MHCLLVYDIPDDRIRIKVADFCLDYGLDRIQYSAFVGRLSRNHMEELMQKIRAKIGKAPAKVLLIPIPADAWEERLEHVQEKPGTD
;
A
#
# COMPACT_ATOMS: atom_id res chain seq x y z
N MET A 1 -14.94 -1.45 3.49
CA MET A 1 -14.42 -0.45 2.53
C MET A 1 -13.05 -0.92 2.11
N HIS A 2 -12.74 -0.91 0.81
CA HIS A 2 -11.37 -1.17 0.39
C HIS A 2 -10.54 0.09 0.65
N CYS A 3 -9.23 -0.07 0.77
CA CYS A 3 -8.30 1.04 0.70
C CYS A 3 -7.14 0.68 -0.21
N LEU A 4 -6.77 1.61 -1.09
CA LEU A 4 -5.55 1.55 -1.86
C LEU A 4 -4.50 2.39 -1.16
N LEU A 5 -3.37 1.78 -0.81
CA LEU A 5 -2.20 2.46 -0.28
C LEU A 5 -1.12 2.46 -1.35
N VAL A 6 -0.64 3.63 -1.73
CA VAL A 6 0.49 3.81 -2.64
C VAL A 6 1.56 4.66 -1.99
N TYR A 7 2.82 4.33 -2.25
CA TYR A 7 3.94 5.09 -1.69
C TYR A 7 5.06 5.34 -2.70
N ASP A 8 5.87 6.34 -2.40
CA ASP A 8 7.15 6.63 -3.02
C ASP A 8 8.15 6.89 -1.89
N ILE A 9 9.06 5.93 -1.67
CA ILE A 9 9.99 5.90 -0.54
C ILE A 9 11.37 5.48 -1.06
N PRO A 10 12.31 6.43 -1.23
CA PRO A 10 13.65 6.14 -1.72
C PRO A 10 14.47 5.26 -0.77
N ASP A 11 14.34 5.46 0.54
CA ASP A 11 15.08 4.67 1.54
C ASP A 11 14.52 3.25 1.65
N ASP A 12 15.36 2.26 1.31
CA ASP A 12 15.01 0.85 1.29
C ASP A 12 14.56 0.31 2.65
N ARG A 13 15.19 0.74 3.75
CA ARG A 13 14.86 0.26 5.10
C ARG A 13 13.50 0.79 5.54
N ILE A 14 13.19 2.04 5.22
CA ILE A 14 11.87 2.62 5.48
C ILE A 14 10.83 1.94 4.59
N ARG A 15 11.12 1.75 3.30
CA ARG A 15 10.21 1.11 2.35
C ARG A 15 9.85 -0.32 2.75
N ILE A 16 10.84 -1.13 3.15
CA ILE A 16 10.62 -2.48 3.65
C ILE A 16 9.72 -2.43 4.89
N LYS A 17 9.99 -1.55 5.85
CA LYS A 17 9.18 -1.49 7.07
C LYS A 17 7.75 -1.00 6.83
N VAL A 18 7.55 -0.05 5.91
CA VAL A 18 6.21 0.39 5.51
C VAL A 18 5.45 -0.75 4.83
N ALA A 19 6.13 -1.55 4.01
CA ALA A 19 5.55 -2.75 3.43
C ALA A 19 5.15 -3.77 4.50
N ASP A 20 6.00 -4.04 5.50
CA ASP A 20 5.66 -4.92 6.62
C ASP A 20 4.39 -4.45 7.32
N PHE A 21 4.28 -3.15 7.61
CA PHE A 21 3.07 -2.62 8.25
C PHE A 21 1.81 -2.83 7.40
N CYS A 22 1.91 -2.69 6.08
CA CYS A 22 0.77 -2.96 5.21
C CYS A 22 0.35 -4.43 5.30
N LEU A 23 1.32 -5.35 5.27
CA LEU A 23 1.08 -6.79 5.39
C LEU A 23 0.52 -7.18 6.77
N ASP A 24 1.06 -6.62 7.86
CA ASP A 24 0.62 -6.86 9.24
C ASP A 24 -0.84 -6.42 9.47
N TYR A 25 -1.30 -5.41 8.73
CA TYR A 25 -2.69 -4.94 8.74
C TYR A 25 -3.61 -5.75 7.81
N GLY A 26 -3.08 -6.77 7.13
CA GLY A 26 -3.84 -7.60 6.20
C GLY A 26 -4.11 -6.94 4.85
N LEU A 27 -3.26 -6.00 4.42
CA LEU A 27 -3.28 -5.50 3.04
C LEU A 27 -2.43 -6.41 2.15
N ASP A 28 -2.94 -6.71 0.96
CA ASP A 28 -2.26 -7.46 -0.09
C ASP A 28 -1.42 -6.54 -0.96
N ARG A 29 -0.19 -6.96 -1.27
CA ARG A 29 0.70 -6.23 -2.16
C ARG A 29 0.30 -6.47 -3.62
N ILE A 30 -0.04 -5.39 -4.35
CA ILE A 30 -0.45 -5.47 -5.76
C ILE A 30 0.59 -4.88 -6.74
N GLN A 31 1.48 -4.01 -6.26
CA GLN A 31 2.62 -3.52 -7.03
C GLN A 31 3.85 -3.33 -6.12
N TYR A 32 4.99 -2.98 -6.71
CA TYR A 32 6.22 -2.69 -5.95
C TYR A 32 6.03 -1.60 -4.86
N SER A 33 5.12 -0.67 -5.11
CA SER A 33 4.81 0.41 -4.16
C SER A 33 3.31 0.62 -3.94
N ALA A 34 2.52 -0.45 -4.05
CA ALA A 34 1.07 -0.38 -3.85
C ALA A 34 0.51 -1.61 -3.11
N PHE A 35 -0.46 -1.36 -2.25
CA PHE A 35 -1.18 -2.34 -1.43
C PHE A 35 -2.68 -2.08 -1.47
N VAL A 36 -3.49 -3.13 -1.39
CA VAL A 36 -4.95 -3.04 -1.27
C VAL A 36 -5.47 -3.98 -0.20
N GLY A 37 -6.58 -3.63 0.45
CA GLY A 37 -7.25 -4.52 1.39
C GLY A 37 -8.45 -3.85 2.02
N ARG A 38 -9.06 -4.53 2.99
CA ARG A 38 -10.24 -4.02 3.70
C ARG A 38 -9.88 -3.58 5.10
N LEU A 39 -9.99 -2.28 5.37
CA LEU A 39 -9.77 -1.71 6.69
C LEU A 39 -10.97 -0.87 7.15
N SER A 40 -11.16 -0.82 8.47
CA SER A 40 -12.02 0.18 9.11
C SER A 40 -11.35 1.56 9.06
N ARG A 41 -12.12 2.65 9.16
CA ARG A 41 -11.54 4.03 9.22
C ARG A 41 -10.48 4.15 10.31
N ASN A 42 -10.76 3.59 11.49
CA ASN A 42 -9.82 3.61 12.61
C ASN A 42 -8.51 2.87 12.29
N HIS A 43 -8.57 1.69 11.67
CA HIS A 43 -7.35 0.97 11.28
C HIS A 43 -6.57 1.69 10.17
N MET A 44 -7.25 2.37 9.24
CA MET A 44 -6.58 3.21 8.23
C MET A 44 -5.82 4.37 8.89
N GLU A 45 -6.43 5.06 9.84
CA GLU A 45 -5.81 6.16 10.58
C GLU A 45 -4.62 5.66 11.42
N GLU A 46 -4.77 4.54 12.13
CA GLU A 46 -3.70 3.92 12.92
C GLU A 46 -2.51 3.49 12.04
N LEU A 47 -2.79 2.86 10.89
CA LEU A 47 -1.75 2.48 9.93
C LEU A 47 -0.98 3.71 9.43
N MET A 48 -1.69 4.78 9.06
CA MET A 48 -1.05 6.03 8.61
C MET A 48 -0.24 6.71 9.71
N GLN A 49 -0.66 6.62 10.98
CA GLN A 49 0.13 7.09 12.11
C GLN A 49 1.43 6.30 12.27
N LYS A 50 1.38 4.96 12.21
CA LYS A 50 2.58 4.10 12.27
C LYS A 50 3.54 4.37 11.12
N ILE A 51 3.02 4.50 9.90
CA ILE A 51 3.82 4.83 8.72
C ILE A 51 4.49 6.20 8.88
N ARG A 52 3.74 7.23 9.31
CA ARG A 52 4.29 8.58 9.55
C ARG A 52 5.39 8.56 10.60
N ALA A 53 5.19 7.85 11.70
CA ALA A 53 6.19 7.71 12.75
C ALA A 53 7.47 7.03 12.24
N LYS A 54 7.32 6.00 11.38
CA LYS A 54 8.47 5.29 10.79
C LYS A 54 9.23 6.13 9.77
N ILE A 55 8.54 6.93 8.96
CA ILE A 55 9.16 7.85 8.00
C ILE A 55 9.93 8.96 8.73
N GLY A 56 9.35 9.52 9.80
CA GLY A 56 9.96 10.61 10.54
C GLY A 56 10.19 11.83 9.65
N LYS A 57 11.47 12.19 9.43
CA LYS A 57 11.89 13.32 8.59
C LYS A 57 12.45 12.90 7.23
N ALA A 58 12.44 11.60 6.92
CA ALA A 58 12.97 11.10 5.65
C ALA A 58 12.07 11.53 4.47
N PRO A 59 12.64 11.68 3.26
CA PRO A 59 11.85 11.92 2.07
C PRO A 59 10.95 10.71 1.78
N ALA A 60 9.65 10.94 1.72
CA ALA A 60 8.66 9.93 1.38
C ALA A 60 7.32 10.58 1.02
N LYS A 61 6.54 9.90 0.18
CA LYS A 61 5.13 10.20 -0.06
C LYS A 61 4.31 8.94 0.15
N VAL A 62 3.23 9.02 0.93
CA VAL A 62 2.29 7.91 1.13
C VAL A 62 0.88 8.44 0.99
N LEU A 63 0.07 7.78 0.17
CA LEU A 63 -1.35 8.05 0.01
C LEU A 63 -2.12 6.80 0.43
N LEU A 64 -3.15 6.99 1.26
CA LEU A 64 -4.14 5.96 1.55
C LEU A 64 -5.49 6.50 1.07
N ILE A 65 -6.08 5.81 0.10
CA ILE A 65 -7.31 6.21 -0.58
C ILE A 65 -8.39 5.20 -0.21
N PRO A 66 -9.42 5.58 0.56
CA PRO A 66 -10.60 4.75 0.74
C PRO A 66 -11.35 4.59 -0.58
N ILE A 67 -11.69 3.35 -0.93
CA ILE A 67 -12.42 3.01 -2.16
C ILE A 67 -13.68 2.22 -1.76
N PRO A 68 -14.87 2.65 -2.22
CA PRO A 68 -16.09 1.84 -2.17
C PRO A 68 -15.87 0.45 -2.77
N ALA A 69 -16.60 -0.56 -2.29
CA ALA A 69 -16.35 -1.94 -2.69
C ALA A 69 -16.66 -2.17 -4.18
N ASP A 70 -17.80 -1.65 -4.64
CA ASP A 70 -18.23 -1.62 -6.04
C ASP A 70 -17.20 -0.97 -6.96
N ALA A 71 -16.72 0.24 -6.61
CA ALA A 71 -15.72 0.95 -7.41
C ALA A 71 -14.38 0.19 -7.52
N TRP A 72 -14.02 -0.62 -6.52
CA TRP A 72 -12.83 -1.47 -6.59
C TRP A 72 -13.00 -2.67 -7.52
N GLU A 73 -14.20 -3.22 -7.63
CA GLU A 73 -14.47 -4.34 -8.55
C GLU A 73 -14.45 -3.92 -10.03
N GLU A 74 -14.71 -2.64 -10.31
CA GLU A 74 -14.63 -2.07 -11.67
C GLU A 74 -13.21 -1.71 -12.11
N ARG A 75 -12.18 -2.01 -11.31
CA ARG A 75 -10.79 -1.71 -11.67
C ARG A 75 -10.37 -2.43 -12.95
N LEU A 76 -9.55 -1.76 -13.74
CA LEU A 76 -8.91 -2.35 -14.92
C LEU A 76 -7.46 -2.70 -14.58
N GLU A 77 -7.04 -3.90 -14.95
CA GLU A 77 -5.68 -4.39 -14.74
C GLU A 77 -5.10 -4.96 -16.03
N HIS A 78 -3.83 -4.64 -16.30
CA HIS A 78 -3.06 -5.23 -17.38
C HIS A 78 -1.74 -5.75 -16.81
N VAL A 79 -1.48 -7.05 -16.99
CA VAL A 79 -0.26 -7.70 -16.53
C VAL A 79 0.55 -8.13 -17.75
N GLN A 80 1.79 -7.65 -17.82
CA GLN A 80 2.78 -8.15 -18.76
C GLN A 80 3.88 -8.85 -17.97
N GLU A 81 3.93 -10.16 -18.09
CA GLU A 81 5.01 -10.96 -17.51
C GLU A 81 6.28 -10.81 -18.37
N LYS A 82 7.45 -10.89 -17.73
CA LYS A 82 8.69 -11.03 -18.50
C LYS A 82 8.59 -12.33 -19.32
N PRO A 83 9.06 -12.36 -20.57
CA PRO A 83 9.17 -13.62 -21.31
C PRO A 83 9.91 -14.63 -20.43
N GLY A 84 9.29 -15.80 -20.21
CA GLY A 84 9.91 -16.88 -19.44
C GLY A 84 11.29 -17.19 -20.01
N THR A 85 12.29 -17.24 -19.14
CA THR A 85 13.59 -17.81 -19.51
C THR A 85 13.45 -19.30 -19.21
N ASP A 86 13.08 -20.08 -20.22
CA ASP A 86 13.24 -21.54 -20.20
C ASP A 86 14.73 -21.91 -20.08
#